data_AF-A0A962A7T3-F1
#
_entry.id   AF-A0A962A7T3-F1
#
_cell.length_a   1.000
_cell.length_b   1.000
_cell.length_c   1.000
_cell.angle_alpha   90.00
_cell.angle_beta   90.00
_cell.angle_gamma   90.00
#
_symmetry.space_group_name_H-M   'P 1'
#
loop_
_entity.id
_entity.type
_entity.pdbx_description
1 polymer ?
#
loop_
_entity_poly.entity_id
_entity_poly.type
_entity_poly.pdbx_seq_one_letter_code
_entity_poly.pdbx_strand_id
1 'polypeptide(L)'
;VLSELAPTIRALHEKGARRVVVIGPAPIWLPTLGKALVADMRRQNLPEPPLHTMTGFDVGAFAFEKRMRAIVEQAGGVYVSILDKACAPGGPCRAWFDEDRKTILSSFDAGHFTLPYSHWMAHELGAEIFARAR
;
A
#
# COMPACT_ATOMS: atom_id res chain seq x y z
N VAL A 1 -13.97 11.27 -3.53
CA VAL A 1 -12.82 10.58 -4.16
C VAL A 1 -13.29 9.37 -4.98
N LEU A 2 -13.89 8.34 -4.37
CA LEU A 2 -14.27 7.13 -5.13
C LEU A 2 -15.32 7.35 -6.24
N SER A 3 -16.19 8.36 -6.12
CA SER A 3 -17.21 8.68 -7.13
C SER A 3 -16.63 9.00 -8.50
N GLU A 4 -15.44 9.61 -8.54
CA GLU A 4 -14.81 10.10 -9.78
C GLU A 4 -13.90 9.06 -10.44
N LEU A 5 -13.61 7.95 -9.75
CA LEU A 5 -12.63 6.97 -10.22
C LEU A 5 -13.09 6.26 -11.49
N ALA A 6 -14.30 5.71 -11.52
CA ALA A 6 -14.84 5.04 -12.70
C ALA A 6 -15.05 6.00 -13.90
N PRO A 7 -15.64 7.20 -13.73
CA PRO A 7 -15.68 8.21 -14.79
C PRO A 7 -14.30 8.54 -15.37
N THR A 8 -13.28 8.68 -14.51
CA THR A 8 -11.91 8.97 -14.95
C THR A 8 -11.32 7.84 -15.78
N ILE A 9 -11.48 6.57 -15.35
CA ILE A 9 -10.98 5.41 -16.09
C ILE A 9 -11.64 5.32 -17.47
N ARG A 10 -12.97 5.50 -17.54
CA ARG A 10 -13.70 5.50 -18.81
C ARG A 10 -13.24 6.63 -19.74
N ALA A 11 -13.08 7.83 -19.21
CA ALA A 11 -12.58 8.97 -19.98
C ALA A 11 -11.16 8.74 -20.54
N LEU A 12 -10.29 8.02 -19.81
CA LEU A 12 -8.97 7.64 -20.30
C LEU A 12 -9.06 6.66 -21.47
N HIS A 13 -9.93 5.65 -21.39
CA HIS A 13 -10.18 4.72 -22.50
C HIS A 13 -10.78 5.43 -23.72
N GLU A 14 -11.73 6.33 -23.53
CA GLU A 14 -12.33 7.15 -24.61
C GLU A 14 -11.28 8.00 -25.32
N LYS A 15 -10.23 8.45 -24.60
CA LYS A 15 -9.08 9.17 -25.16
C LYS A 15 -8.02 8.26 -25.80
N GLY A 16 -8.28 6.96 -25.91
CA GLY A 16 -7.43 6.00 -26.61
C GLY A 16 -6.40 5.29 -25.73
N ALA A 17 -6.45 5.44 -24.39
CA ALA A 17 -5.64 4.59 -23.52
C ALA A 17 -6.06 3.12 -23.71
N ARG A 18 -5.12 2.26 -24.11
CA ARG A 18 -5.40 0.82 -24.28
C ARG A 18 -5.49 0.06 -22.95
N ARG A 19 -4.87 0.61 -21.91
CA ARG A 19 -4.81 0.01 -20.59
C ARG A 19 -4.67 1.12 -19.56
N VAL A 20 -5.54 1.12 -18.56
CA VAL A 20 -5.47 2.01 -17.40
C VAL A 20 -5.17 1.15 -16.18
N VAL A 21 -4.01 1.35 -15.57
CA VAL A 21 -3.60 0.66 -14.34
C VAL A 21 -3.81 1.60 -13.16
N VAL A 22 -4.57 1.16 -12.17
CA VAL A 22 -4.77 1.89 -10.91
C VAL A 22 -4.04 1.14 -9.81
N ILE A 23 -3.11 1.84 -9.17
CA ILE A 23 -2.33 1.34 -8.05
C ILE A 23 -3.11 1.61 -6.76
N GLY A 24 -3.20 0.59 -5.91
CA GLY A 24 -3.90 0.59 -4.62
C GLY A 24 -3.32 1.59 -3.62
N PRO A 25 -4.00 1.81 -2.48
CA PRO A 25 -3.51 2.72 -1.45
C PRO A 25 -2.28 2.13 -0.74
N ALA A 26 -1.38 3.01 -0.30
CA ALA A 26 -0.31 2.62 0.63
C ALA A 26 -0.88 2.35 2.04
N PRO A 27 -0.18 1.53 2.86
CA PRO A 27 -0.45 1.45 4.30
C PRO A 27 -0.45 2.83 4.95
N ILE A 28 -1.53 3.14 5.68
CA ILE A 28 -1.64 4.38 6.45
C ILE A 28 -1.48 4.07 7.93
N TRP A 29 -0.74 4.93 8.63
CA TRP A 29 -0.38 4.81 10.03
C TRP A 29 -0.83 6.07 10.80
N LEU A 30 -1.57 5.88 11.89
CA LEU A 30 -2.01 6.92 12.81
C LEU A 30 -1.64 6.56 14.28
N PRO A 31 -0.75 7.32 14.96
CA PRO A 31 0.09 8.42 14.44
C PRO A 31 1.12 7.85 13.44
N THR A 32 2.21 8.54 13.10
CA THR A 32 3.18 7.98 12.14
C THR A 32 3.74 6.61 12.57
N LEU A 33 4.15 5.78 11.59
CA LEU A 33 4.65 4.42 11.83
C LEU A 33 5.72 4.37 12.94
N GLY A 34 6.71 5.25 12.88
CA GLY A 34 7.77 5.30 13.90
C GLY A 34 7.24 5.60 15.31
N LYS A 35 6.25 6.49 15.45
CA LYS A 35 5.63 6.80 16.74
C LYS A 35 4.83 5.61 17.27
N ALA A 36 4.06 4.94 16.39
CA ALA A 36 3.29 3.76 16.73
C ALA A 36 4.20 2.62 17.23
N LEU A 37 5.30 2.35 16.52
CA LEU A 37 6.27 1.32 16.89
C LEU A 37 6.94 1.61 18.24
N VAL A 38 7.43 2.84 18.47
CA VAL A 38 8.09 3.20 19.74
C VAL A 38 7.11 3.09 20.92
N ALA A 39 5.87 3.53 20.74
CA ALA A 39 4.83 3.38 21.77
C ALA A 39 4.56 1.91 22.08
N ASP A 40 4.47 1.08 21.04
CA ASP A 40 4.20 -0.35 21.18
C ASP A 40 5.35 -1.09 21.88
N MET A 41 6.60 -0.82 21.47
CA MET A 41 7.80 -1.38 22.10
C MET A 41 7.86 -1.05 23.59
N ARG A 42 7.60 0.21 23.95
CA ARG A 42 7.56 0.64 25.36
C ARG A 42 6.46 -0.06 26.14
N ARG A 43 5.27 -0.17 25.56
CA ARG A 43 4.10 -0.81 26.19
C ARG A 43 4.33 -2.31 26.43
N GLN A 44 4.94 -2.99 25.46
CA GLN A 44 5.15 -4.44 25.49
C GLN A 44 6.53 -4.85 26.03
N ASN A 45 7.38 -3.89 26.40
CA ASN A 45 8.78 -4.11 26.79
C ASN A 45 9.55 -4.96 25.76
N LEU A 46 9.35 -4.67 24.47
CA LEU A 46 10.01 -5.39 23.38
C LEU A 46 11.45 -4.91 23.23
N PRO A 47 12.44 -5.81 23.11
CA PRO A 47 13.82 -5.45 22.87
C PRO A 47 14.03 -4.83 21.48
N GLU A 48 13.18 -5.21 20.51
CA GLU A 48 13.24 -4.74 19.12
C GLU A 48 11.83 -4.60 18.53
N PRO A 49 11.59 -3.66 17.60
CA PRO A 49 10.29 -3.49 16.96
C PRO A 49 10.00 -4.70 16.05
N PRO A 50 8.77 -5.16 15.84
CA PRO A 50 8.48 -6.26 14.92
C PRO A 50 8.68 -5.85 13.45
N LEU A 51 9.10 -6.80 12.59
CA LEU A 51 9.28 -6.58 11.14
C LEU A 51 7.95 -6.28 10.43
N HIS A 52 6.88 -6.95 10.85
CA HIS A 52 5.51 -6.71 10.40
C HIS A 52 4.65 -6.30 11.59
N THR A 53 3.74 -5.34 11.40
CA THR A 53 2.85 -4.89 12.47
C THR A 53 1.51 -4.41 11.94
N MET A 54 0.52 -4.42 12.83
CA MET A 54 -0.75 -3.70 12.69
C MET A 54 -0.83 -2.48 13.62
N THR A 55 0.19 -2.26 14.45
CA THR A 55 0.18 -1.18 15.43
C THR A 55 0.15 0.17 14.73
N GLY A 56 -0.91 0.93 14.98
CA GLY A 56 -1.15 2.22 14.35
C GLY A 56 -1.66 2.13 12.92
N PHE A 57 -1.86 0.94 12.34
CA PHE A 57 -2.39 0.81 10.99
C PHE A 57 -3.87 1.23 10.92
N ASP A 58 -4.25 2.01 9.92
CA ASP A 58 -5.65 2.31 9.62
C ASP A 58 -6.31 1.10 8.94
N VAL A 59 -6.99 0.27 9.75
CA VAL A 59 -7.73 -0.91 9.28
C VAL A 59 -8.82 -0.57 8.25
N GLY A 60 -9.27 0.69 8.19
CA GLY A 60 -10.20 1.17 7.16
C GLY A 60 -9.62 1.09 5.75
N ALA A 61 -8.29 1.06 5.61
CA ALA A 61 -7.58 0.93 4.34
C ALA A 61 -7.95 -0.36 3.59
N PHE A 62 -8.15 -1.48 4.28
CA PHE A 62 -8.54 -2.74 3.63
C PHE A 62 -9.94 -2.65 2.99
N ALA A 63 -10.90 -2.07 3.71
CA ALA A 63 -12.26 -1.88 3.20
C ALA A 63 -12.29 -0.82 2.09
N PHE A 64 -11.44 0.20 2.17
CA PHE A 64 -11.27 1.19 1.11
C PHE A 64 -10.69 0.57 -0.16
N GLU A 65 -9.59 -0.19 -0.05
CA GLU A 65 -8.98 -0.93 -1.15
C GLU A 65 -9.99 -1.84 -1.85
N LYS A 66 -10.75 -2.66 -1.10
CA LYS A 66 -11.73 -3.58 -1.70
C LYS A 66 -12.75 -2.85 -2.57
N ARG A 67 -13.23 -1.69 -2.11
CA ARG A 67 -14.15 -0.84 -2.87
C ARG A 67 -13.48 -0.25 -4.11
N MET A 68 -12.25 0.22 -3.97
CA MET A 68 -11.49 0.80 -5.08
C MET A 68 -11.23 -0.25 -6.18
N ARG A 69 -10.80 -1.46 -5.81
CA ARG A 69 -10.59 -2.59 -6.72
C ARG A 69 -11.83 -2.88 -7.55
N ALA A 70 -12.98 -3.04 -6.89
CA ALA A 70 -14.23 -3.33 -7.57
C ALA A 70 -14.62 -2.23 -8.58
N ILE A 71 -14.46 -0.95 -8.21
CA ILE A 71 -14.76 0.18 -9.11
C ILE A 71 -13.84 0.17 -10.32
N VAL A 72 -12.54 -0.10 -10.13
CA VAL A 72 -11.55 -0.12 -11.20
C VAL A 72 -11.84 -1.24 -12.20
N GLU A 73 -12.07 -2.45 -11.69
CA GLU A 73 -12.37 -3.64 -12.51
C GLU A 73 -13.68 -3.45 -13.30
N GLN A 74 -14.74 -2.92 -12.65
CA GLN A 74 -16.01 -2.63 -13.32
C GLN A 74 -15.90 -1.54 -14.40
N ALA A 75 -14.96 -0.61 -14.26
CA ALA A 75 -14.69 0.43 -15.25
C ALA A 75 -13.76 -0.04 -16.39
N GLY A 76 -13.35 -1.31 -16.39
CA GLY A 76 -12.43 -1.88 -17.38
C GLY A 76 -10.95 -1.57 -17.14
N GLY A 77 -10.61 -1.03 -15.96
CA GLY A 77 -9.22 -0.81 -15.56
C GLY A 77 -8.58 -2.08 -14.98
N VAL A 78 -7.27 -2.04 -14.78
CA VAL A 78 -6.52 -3.08 -14.05
C VAL A 78 -6.14 -2.54 -12.68
N TYR A 79 -6.49 -3.28 -11.63
CA TYR A 79 -6.12 -2.93 -10.27
C TYR A 79 -4.84 -3.65 -9.85
N VAL A 80 -3.89 -2.93 -9.26
CA VAL A 80 -2.65 -3.47 -8.72
C VAL A 80 -2.58 -3.09 -7.24
N SER A 81 -2.52 -4.07 -6.35
CA SER A 81 -2.61 -3.81 -4.90
C SER A 81 -1.24 -3.61 -4.27
N ILE A 82 -1.07 -2.46 -3.60
CA ILE A 82 0.05 -2.25 -2.69
C ILE A 82 -0.13 -3.08 -1.41
N LEU A 83 -1.34 -3.17 -0.85
CA LEU A 83 -1.54 -3.87 0.43
C LEU A 83 -1.32 -5.38 0.29
N ASP A 84 -1.65 -6.00 -0.84
CA ASP A 84 -1.36 -7.42 -1.09
C ASP A 84 0.15 -7.71 -1.11
N LYS A 85 0.99 -6.72 -1.47
CA LYS A 85 2.46 -6.85 -1.43
C LYS A 85 3.04 -6.47 -0.08
N ALA A 86 2.53 -5.39 0.51
CA ALA A 86 3.06 -4.81 1.74
C ALA A 86 2.62 -5.57 2.99
N CYS A 87 1.53 -6.33 2.93
CA CYS A 87 0.90 -6.94 4.09
C CYS A 87 0.63 -8.43 3.87
N ALA A 88 0.66 -9.19 4.96
CA ALA A 88 0.06 -10.52 4.95
C ALA A 88 -1.44 -10.41 4.62
N PRO A 89 -2.08 -11.46 4.03
CA PRO A 89 -3.49 -11.41 3.68
C PRO A 89 -4.40 -10.99 4.85
N GLY A 90 -4.96 -9.78 4.76
CA GLY A 90 -5.80 -9.18 5.82
C GLY A 90 -5.08 -8.97 7.16
N GLY A 91 -3.75 -8.97 7.16
CA GLY A 91 -2.92 -9.08 8.34
C GLY A 91 -1.79 -8.05 8.39
N PRO A 92 -0.76 -8.31 9.20
CA PRO A 92 0.27 -7.32 9.51
C PRO A 92 1.05 -6.88 8.28
N CYS A 93 1.32 -5.58 8.22
CA CYS A 93 2.05 -4.93 7.15
C CYS A 93 3.52 -4.78 7.50
N ARG A 94 4.39 -4.84 6.49
CA ARG A 94 5.83 -4.65 6.64
C ARG A 94 6.12 -3.22 7.11
N ALA A 95 6.74 -3.11 8.28
CA ALA A 95 7.13 -1.84 8.88
C ALA A 95 8.59 -1.48 8.63
N TRP A 96 9.45 -2.49 8.44
CA TRP A 96 10.87 -2.32 8.19
C TRP A 96 11.26 -2.97 6.87
N PHE A 97 12.22 -2.38 6.17
CA PHE A 97 12.64 -2.89 4.88
C PHE A 97 13.42 -4.21 4.99
N ASP A 98 14.34 -4.31 5.95
CA ASP A 98 15.24 -5.44 6.15
C ASP A 98 15.08 -6.07 7.56
N GLU A 99 15.87 -7.10 7.83
CA GLU A 99 15.96 -7.71 9.15
C GLU A 99 16.71 -6.83 10.16
N ASP A 100 17.61 -5.95 9.70
CA ASP A 100 18.29 -4.96 10.55
C ASP A 100 17.38 -3.73 10.80
N ARG A 101 16.55 -3.85 11.82
CA ARG A 101 15.50 -2.88 12.21
C ARG A 101 16.03 -1.53 12.71
N LYS A 102 17.29 -1.21 12.42
CA LYS A 102 17.95 0.09 12.64
C LYS A 102 18.08 0.90 11.35
N THR A 103 17.77 0.32 10.20
CA THR A 103 18.03 0.96 8.91
C THR A 103 16.86 1.85 8.49
N ILE A 104 15.78 1.26 7.95
CA ILE A 104 14.81 1.99 7.12
C ILE A 104 13.39 1.49 7.40
N LEU A 105 12.56 2.39 7.93
CA LEU A 105 11.11 2.22 8.01
C LEU A 105 10.47 2.21 6.61
N SER A 106 9.31 1.57 6.48
CA SER A 106 8.54 1.59 5.23
C SER A 106 7.95 2.96 4.94
N SER A 107 7.56 3.73 5.97
CA SER A 107 6.94 5.05 5.84
C SER A 107 7.72 6.14 6.58
N PHE A 108 7.87 7.31 5.95
CA PHE A 108 8.44 8.52 6.53
C PHE A 108 7.47 9.18 7.53
N ASP A 109 6.19 9.22 7.16
CA ASP A 109 5.12 9.82 7.95
C ASP A 109 3.93 8.84 8.08
N ALA A 110 2.71 9.37 8.06
CA ALA A 110 1.49 8.57 8.13
C ALA A 110 1.29 7.68 6.90
N GLY A 111 1.92 7.90 5.75
CA GLY A 111 1.69 7.05 4.58
C GLY A 111 2.63 7.23 3.39
N HIS A 112 3.53 8.21 3.42
CA HIS A 112 4.53 8.37 2.37
C HIS A 112 5.67 7.38 2.56
N PHE A 113 5.92 6.56 1.55
CA PHE A 113 7.03 5.63 1.57
C PHE A 113 8.38 6.33 1.70
N THR A 114 9.30 5.68 2.41
CA THR A 114 10.72 6.05 2.31
C THR A 114 11.23 5.70 0.91
N LEU A 115 12.35 6.32 0.50
CA LEU A 115 12.93 6.06 -0.82
C LEU A 115 13.26 4.57 -1.05
N PRO A 116 13.91 3.87 -0.10
CA PRO A 116 14.23 2.45 -0.30
C PRO A 116 12.97 1.58 -0.41
N TYR A 117 11.93 1.90 0.38
CA TYR A 117 10.66 1.19 0.29
C TYR A 117 9.91 1.46 -1.02
N SER A 118 9.99 2.68 -1.54
CA SER A 118 9.44 3.05 -2.86
C SER A 118 10.12 2.27 -3.98
N HIS A 119 11.45 2.13 -3.93
CA HIS A 119 12.20 1.33 -4.91
C HIS A 119 11.81 -0.15 -4.86
N TRP A 120 11.70 -0.71 -3.65
CA TRP A 120 11.25 -2.08 -3.48
C TRP A 120 9.82 -2.29 -3.98
N MET A 121 8.88 -1.40 -3.63
CA MET A 121 7.50 -1.50 -4.10
C MET A 121 7.41 -1.40 -5.62
N ALA A 122 8.18 -0.51 -6.26
CA ALA A 122 8.23 -0.42 -7.72
C ALA A 122 8.71 -1.73 -8.36
N HIS A 123 9.68 -2.41 -7.74
CA HIS A 123 10.13 -3.73 -8.19
C HIS A 123 9.03 -4.80 -8.03
N GLU A 124 8.39 -4.87 -6.87
CA GLU A 124 7.33 -5.86 -6.57
C GLU A 124 6.10 -5.73 -7.47
N LEU A 125 5.75 -4.50 -7.86
CA LEU A 125 4.59 -4.23 -8.70
C LEU A 125 4.91 -4.23 -10.20
N GLY A 126 6.19 -4.15 -10.58
CA GLY A 126 6.61 -3.94 -11.96
C GLY A 126 6.04 -4.99 -12.92
N ALA A 127 6.05 -6.26 -12.54
CA ALA A 127 5.50 -7.34 -13.37
C ALA A 127 4.00 -7.17 -13.64
N GLU A 128 3.22 -6.74 -12.64
CA GLU A 128 1.77 -6.54 -12.78
C GLU A 128 1.45 -5.25 -13.55
N ILE A 129 2.22 -4.20 -13.31
CA ILE A 129 2.08 -2.91 -14.01
C ILE A 129 2.43 -3.05 -15.49
N PHE A 130 3.48 -3.80 -15.84
CA PHE A 130 3.95 -3.92 -17.23
C PHE A 130 3.54 -5.22 -17.92
N ALA A 131 2.73 -6.06 -17.27
CA ALA A 131 2.12 -7.23 -17.90
C ALA A 131 1.41 -6.83 -19.20
N ARG A 132 1.64 -7.58 -20.29
CA ARG A 132 0.93 -7.32 -21.55
C ARG A 132 -0.56 -7.56 -21.36
N ALA A 133 -1.39 -6.67 -21.91
CA ALA A 133 -2.81 -6.96 -22.08
C ALA A 133 -2.93 -8.22 -22.94
N ARG A 134 -3.69 -9.21 -22.46
CA ARG A 134 -4.06 -10.38 -23.27
C ARG A 134 -5.17 -10.01 -24.24
#